data_AF-A5CMM8-F1
#
_entry.id   AF-A5CMM8-F1
#
_cell.length_a   1.000
_cell.length_b   1.000
_cell.length_c   1.000
_cell.angle_alpha   90.00
_cell.angle_beta   90.00
_cell.angle_gamma   90.00
#
_symmetry.space_group_name_H-M   'P 1'
#
loop_
_entity.id
_entity.type
_entity.pdbx_description
1 polymer ?
#
loop_
_entity_poly.entity_id
_entity_poly.type
_entity_poly.pdbx_seq_one_letter_code
_entity_poly.pdbx_strand_id
1 'polypeptide(L)'
;MGGDSAQASDDPVDGCPTPWPSTMDCSVAGLRGAGFEGFVPFDRAVDDAPEASGVYVVARPALTPPAFLPVSPAGSFTGRDPSYPPERLEAEWVAGSAVVYVGKAGRAPGIRRGLRARLREYAAFGSGKAIAHRGGRAIWHLDDAAQLLVAWRETAPARRASDEECEMLSDSMAHHEGRLPFANMRGPSRRGRLPD
;
A
#
# COMPACT_ATOMS: atom_id res chain seq x y z
N MET A 1 -41.98 -19.02 37.27
CA MET A 1 -41.27 -17.80 36.85
C MET A 1 -40.27 -18.23 35.78
N GLY A 2 -40.72 -18.33 34.53
CA GLY A 2 -39.87 -18.68 33.40
C GLY A 2 -39.54 -17.38 32.66
N GLY A 3 -38.25 -17.08 32.55
CA GLY A 3 -37.76 -15.91 31.82
C GLY A 3 -37.84 -16.17 30.32
N ASP A 4 -38.51 -15.26 29.62
CA ASP A 4 -38.53 -15.19 28.17
C ASP A 4 -37.40 -14.25 27.75
N SER A 5 -36.32 -14.81 27.21
CA SER A 5 -35.22 -14.05 26.59
C SER A 5 -35.41 -14.11 25.09
N ALA A 6 -36.07 -13.09 24.55
CA ALA A 6 -36.07 -12.83 23.11
C ALA A 6 -34.64 -12.47 22.68
N GLN A 7 -34.00 -13.37 21.93
CA GLN A 7 -32.79 -13.08 21.17
C GLN A 7 -33.18 -12.16 20.01
N ALA A 8 -32.68 -10.92 20.04
CA ALA A 8 -32.68 -10.06 18.87
C ALA A 8 -31.65 -10.60 17.88
N SER A 9 -32.16 -11.15 16.78
CA SER A 9 -31.43 -11.47 15.57
C SER A 9 -31.05 -10.17 14.85
N ASP A 10 -29.77 -9.79 14.89
CA ASP A 10 -29.19 -8.80 13.98
C ASP A 10 -28.80 -9.52 12.68
N ASP A 11 -29.76 -9.64 11.76
CA ASP A 11 -29.45 -9.96 10.36
C ASP A 11 -29.05 -8.67 9.63
N PRO A 12 -27.86 -8.58 9.03
CA PRO A 12 -27.48 -7.40 8.24
C PRO A 12 -28.22 -7.40 6.91
N VAL A 13 -28.89 -6.28 6.66
CA VAL A 13 -29.59 -5.92 5.43
C VAL A 13 -28.70 -6.00 4.18
N ASP A 14 -29.26 -6.58 3.12
CA ASP A 14 -28.70 -6.66 1.77
C ASP A 14 -28.32 -5.29 1.17
N GLY A 15 -27.22 -5.26 0.39
CA GLY A 15 -27.19 -4.44 -0.83
C GLY A 15 -26.04 -3.46 -1.05
N CYS A 16 -24.97 -3.45 -0.24
CA CYS A 16 -23.73 -2.75 -0.60
C CYS A 16 -22.56 -3.56 -0.04
N PRO A 17 -21.61 -4.06 -0.87
CA PRO A 17 -20.43 -4.71 -0.33
C PRO A 17 -19.74 -3.70 0.60
N THR A 18 -19.63 -4.07 1.87
CA THR A 18 -18.76 -3.36 2.79
C THR A 18 -17.40 -3.21 2.09
N PRO A 19 -16.77 -2.03 2.11
CA PRO A 19 -15.58 -1.82 1.29
C PRO A 19 -14.42 -2.75 1.70
N TRP A 20 -14.47 -3.35 2.90
CA TRP A 20 -13.45 -4.22 3.49
C TRP A 20 -14.06 -5.17 4.54
N PRO A 21 -13.86 -6.51 4.48
CA PRO A 21 -14.13 -7.39 5.63
C PRO A 21 -13.09 -7.15 6.73
N SER A 22 -13.52 -7.14 7.99
CA SER A 22 -12.77 -6.68 9.19
C SER A 22 -11.60 -7.55 9.65
N THR A 23 -10.91 -8.22 8.74
CA THR A 23 -9.63 -8.90 8.99
C THR A 23 -8.89 -8.87 7.67
N MET A 24 -7.98 -7.92 7.49
CA MET A 24 -7.24 -7.82 6.24
C MET A 24 -6.21 -8.94 6.22
N ASP A 25 -6.54 -10.02 5.53
CA ASP A 25 -5.55 -11.00 5.12
C ASP A 25 -4.59 -10.33 4.12
N CYS A 26 -3.47 -9.84 4.63
CA CYS A 26 -2.40 -9.24 3.83
C CYS A 26 -1.66 -10.26 2.96
N SER A 27 -2.09 -11.54 2.93
CA SER A 27 -1.61 -12.50 1.95
C SER A 27 -2.03 -12.12 0.52
N VAL A 28 -1.36 -12.71 -0.46
CA VAL A 28 -1.74 -12.58 -1.87
C VAL A 28 -3.20 -13.03 -2.09
N ALA A 29 -3.67 -14.06 -1.38
CA ALA A 29 -5.03 -14.56 -1.53
C ALA A 29 -6.06 -13.54 -0.99
N GLY A 30 -5.83 -12.98 0.19
CA GLY A 30 -6.69 -11.94 0.76
C GLY A 30 -6.75 -10.67 -0.09
N LEU A 31 -5.59 -10.21 -0.60
CA LEU A 31 -5.54 -9.08 -1.51
C LEU A 31 -6.32 -9.34 -2.82
N ARG A 32 -6.22 -10.55 -3.39
CA ARG A 32 -7.03 -10.94 -4.56
C ARG A 32 -8.53 -10.93 -4.25
N GLY A 33 -8.92 -11.47 -3.09
CA GLY A 33 -10.31 -11.42 -2.62
C GLY A 33 -10.83 -9.99 -2.44
N ALA A 34 -9.96 -9.05 -2.08
CA ALA A 34 -10.25 -7.62 -2.00
C ALA A 34 -10.24 -6.90 -3.37
N GLY A 35 -10.08 -7.62 -4.49
CA GLY A 35 -10.11 -7.06 -5.83
C GLY A 35 -8.79 -6.46 -6.31
N PHE A 36 -7.67 -6.76 -5.67
CA PHE A 36 -6.36 -6.42 -6.23
C PHE A 36 -6.00 -7.38 -7.37
N GLU A 37 -5.35 -6.84 -8.39
CA GLU A 37 -4.82 -7.54 -9.56
C GLU A 37 -3.37 -7.13 -9.84
N GLY A 38 -2.75 -7.64 -10.89
CA GLY A 38 -1.33 -7.44 -11.17
C GLY A 38 -0.48 -8.55 -10.57
N PHE A 39 -0.12 -8.46 -9.29
CA PHE A 39 0.84 -9.37 -8.61
C PHE A 39 2.04 -9.73 -9.50
N VAL A 40 2.62 -8.73 -10.14
CA VAL A 40 3.73 -8.84 -11.07
C VAL A 40 4.89 -7.97 -10.61
N PRO A 41 6.14 -8.27 -11.02
CA PRO A 41 7.26 -7.41 -10.69
C PRO A 41 7.13 -5.98 -11.27
N PHE A 42 7.90 -5.04 -10.74
CA PHE A 42 7.82 -3.62 -11.09
C PHE A 42 7.98 -3.34 -12.59
N ASP A 43 8.83 -4.08 -13.29
CA ASP A 43 9.08 -3.90 -14.72
C ASP A 43 7.83 -4.20 -15.57
N ARG A 44 7.06 -5.22 -15.19
CA ARG A 44 5.78 -5.59 -15.81
C ARG A 44 4.63 -4.68 -15.38
N ALA A 45 4.60 -4.30 -14.10
CA ALA A 45 3.53 -3.46 -13.55
C ALA A 45 3.39 -2.11 -14.27
N VAL A 46 4.47 -1.58 -14.86
CA VAL A 46 4.47 -0.32 -15.63
C VAL A 46 3.64 -0.42 -16.91
N ASP A 47 3.50 -1.60 -17.49
CA ASP A 47 2.76 -1.83 -18.73
C ASP A 47 1.33 -2.30 -18.44
N ASP A 48 1.19 -3.22 -17.49
CA ASP A 48 -0.07 -3.88 -17.18
C ASP A 48 -1.05 -3.00 -16.39
N ALA A 49 -0.55 -2.08 -15.56
CA ALA A 49 -1.42 -1.25 -14.73
C ALA A 49 -2.31 -0.32 -15.57
N PRO A 50 -3.57 -0.11 -15.15
CA PRO A 50 -4.50 0.73 -15.87
C PRO A 50 -4.14 2.22 -15.74
N GLU A 51 -4.64 3.01 -16.68
CA GLU A 51 -4.56 4.47 -16.61
C GLU A 51 -5.67 5.07 -15.72
N ALA A 52 -6.00 4.42 -14.61
CA ALA A 52 -7.07 4.83 -13.71
C ALA A 52 -6.56 5.44 -12.40
N SER A 53 -7.44 6.07 -11.64
CA SER A 53 -7.18 6.35 -10.22
C SER A 53 -7.28 5.04 -9.44
N GLY A 54 -6.47 4.89 -8.40
CA GLY A 54 -6.51 3.68 -7.60
C GLY A 54 -5.45 3.63 -6.51
N VAL A 55 -5.47 2.52 -5.78
CA VAL A 55 -4.47 2.14 -4.79
C VAL A 55 -3.60 1.00 -5.33
N TYR A 56 -2.39 0.90 -4.82
CA TYR A 56 -1.49 -0.20 -5.12
C TYR A 56 -0.75 -0.63 -3.87
N VAL A 57 -0.37 -1.91 -3.83
CA VAL A 57 0.48 -2.49 -2.81
C VAL A 57 1.75 -3.02 -3.44
N VAL A 58 2.82 -3.03 -2.66
CA VAL A 58 4.04 -3.78 -2.95
C VAL A 58 4.13 -4.86 -1.90
N ALA A 59 4.17 -6.11 -2.36
CA ALA A 59 4.24 -7.29 -1.53
C ALA A 59 5.58 -8.01 -1.72
N ARG A 60 6.18 -8.45 -0.62
CA ARG A 60 7.32 -9.35 -0.60
C ARG A 60 6.81 -10.78 -0.38
N PRO A 61 6.99 -11.71 -1.34
CA PRO A 61 6.50 -13.08 -1.20
C PRO A 61 7.11 -13.84 -0.02
N ALA A 62 8.39 -13.56 0.29
CA ALA A 62 9.06 -14.14 1.43
C ALA A 62 8.65 -13.42 2.73
N LEU A 63 8.35 -14.21 3.78
CA LEU A 63 8.04 -13.72 5.12
C LEU A 63 9.25 -13.77 6.08
N THR A 64 10.37 -14.33 5.63
CA THR A 64 11.63 -14.36 6.38
C THR A 64 12.18 -12.95 6.59
N PRO A 65 13.00 -12.69 7.62
CA PRO A 65 13.70 -11.41 7.74
C PRO A 65 14.51 -11.10 6.47
N PRO A 66 14.41 -9.89 5.90
CA PRO A 66 15.17 -9.50 4.71
C PRO A 66 16.59 -9.10 5.08
N ALA A 67 17.50 -9.09 4.11
CA ALA A 67 18.73 -8.34 4.23
C ALA A 67 18.53 -6.94 3.64
N PHE A 68 19.18 -5.94 4.26
CA PHE A 68 19.14 -4.58 3.78
C PHE A 68 20.45 -4.18 3.10
N LEU A 69 20.34 -3.59 1.91
CA LEU A 69 21.44 -2.94 1.22
C LEU A 69 21.85 -1.69 2.01
N PRO A 70 23.15 -1.46 2.26
CA PRO A 70 23.61 -0.24 2.94
C PRO A 70 23.40 1.02 2.09
N VAL A 71 23.36 0.88 0.77
CA VAL A 71 23.13 1.96 -0.18
C VAL A 71 21.97 1.57 -1.10
N SER A 72 20.98 2.46 -1.23
CA SER A 72 19.86 2.24 -2.14
C SER A 72 20.29 2.48 -3.60
N PRO A 73 19.88 1.63 -4.56
CA PRO A 73 20.11 1.88 -5.99
C PRO A 73 19.17 2.95 -6.56
N ALA A 74 18.23 3.47 -5.75
CA ALA A 74 17.27 4.45 -6.21
C ALA A 74 17.92 5.77 -6.62
N GLY A 75 17.19 6.58 -7.40
CA GLY A 75 17.71 7.81 -7.96
C GLY A 75 17.87 8.93 -6.95
N SER A 76 18.92 9.74 -7.13
CA SER A 76 19.12 10.99 -6.40
C SER A 76 18.49 12.16 -7.17
N PHE A 77 17.29 12.56 -6.81
CA PHE A 77 16.68 13.79 -7.33
C PHE A 77 17.16 14.98 -6.51
N THR A 78 17.63 16.04 -7.16
CA THR A 78 18.17 17.26 -6.52
C THR A 78 19.34 17.00 -5.56
N GLY A 79 20.16 15.97 -5.81
CA GLY A 79 21.34 15.64 -5.01
C GLY A 79 21.03 15.02 -3.64
N ARG A 80 19.76 14.64 -3.40
CA ARG A 80 19.35 14.02 -2.13
C ARG A 80 19.52 12.51 -2.18
N ASP A 81 20.38 11.97 -1.32
CA ASP A 81 20.56 10.54 -1.14
C ASP A 81 19.21 9.86 -0.77
N PRO A 82 18.75 8.87 -1.55
CA PRO A 82 17.54 8.13 -1.23
C PRO A 82 17.73 7.15 -0.07
N SER A 83 18.97 6.85 0.32
CA SER A 83 19.29 5.85 1.32
C SER A 83 18.78 6.22 2.71
N TYR A 84 18.44 5.19 3.48
CA TYR A 84 18.21 5.25 4.91
C TYR A 84 19.33 4.52 5.65
N PRO A 85 19.64 4.92 6.89
CA PRO A 85 20.60 4.19 7.69
C PRO A 85 20.00 2.84 8.16
N PRO A 86 20.82 1.79 8.34
CA PRO A 86 20.34 0.43 8.64
C PRO A 86 19.43 0.35 9.87
N GLU A 87 19.75 1.05 10.96
CA GLU A 87 18.98 1.04 12.20
C GLU A 87 17.54 1.54 11.99
N ARG A 88 17.34 2.45 11.03
CA ARG A 88 16.00 2.91 10.67
C ARG A 88 15.23 1.85 9.89
N LEU A 89 15.89 1.12 8.99
CA LEU A 89 15.23 0.05 8.23
C LEU A 89 14.80 -1.07 9.17
N GLU A 90 15.67 -1.45 10.10
CA GLU A 90 15.37 -2.45 11.13
C GLU A 90 14.20 -2.02 12.03
N ALA A 91 14.19 -0.76 12.50
CA ALA A 91 13.11 -0.24 13.35
C ALA A 91 11.74 -0.20 12.66
N GLU A 92 11.71 0.00 11.34
CA GLU A 92 10.48 0.08 10.54
C GLU A 92 10.03 -1.28 10.00
N TRP A 93 10.87 -2.33 10.10
CA TRP A 93 10.56 -3.65 9.56
C TRP A 93 9.45 -4.37 10.34
N VAL A 94 8.34 -4.72 9.68
CA VAL A 94 7.21 -5.46 10.27
C VAL A 94 7.32 -6.94 9.91
N ALA A 95 7.68 -7.77 10.91
CA ALA A 95 7.78 -9.21 10.73
C ALA A 95 6.41 -9.84 10.41
N GLY A 96 6.41 -10.84 9.52
CA GLY A 96 5.21 -11.59 9.15
C GLY A 96 4.24 -10.85 8.22
N SER A 97 4.51 -9.60 7.83
CA SER A 97 3.70 -8.87 6.85
C SER A 97 4.25 -9.08 5.44
N ALA A 98 3.43 -9.62 4.52
CA ALA A 98 3.78 -9.68 3.11
C ALA A 98 3.73 -8.30 2.46
N VAL A 99 2.83 -7.41 2.89
CA VAL A 99 2.69 -6.06 2.33
C VAL A 99 3.74 -5.14 2.94
N VAL A 100 4.70 -4.72 2.11
CA VAL A 100 5.80 -3.84 2.53
C VAL A 100 5.53 -2.37 2.21
N TYR A 101 4.58 -2.08 1.32
CA TYR A 101 4.21 -0.71 0.98
C TYR A 101 2.78 -0.63 0.46
N VAL A 102 2.08 0.44 0.84
CA VAL A 102 0.80 0.85 0.26
C VAL A 102 0.96 2.25 -0.32
N GLY A 103 0.50 2.44 -1.55
CA GLY A 103 0.51 3.72 -2.21
C GLY A 103 -0.79 3.98 -2.98
N LYS A 104 -0.90 5.21 -3.47
CA LYS A 104 -2.05 5.68 -4.26
C LYS A 104 -1.64 6.43 -5.51
N ALA A 105 -2.54 6.44 -6.47
CA ALA A 105 -2.53 7.33 -7.62
C ALA A 105 -3.93 7.92 -7.81
N GLY A 106 -4.03 9.24 -7.79
CA GLY A 106 -5.30 9.93 -8.00
C GLY A 106 -5.19 10.91 -9.15
N ARG A 107 -6.20 10.93 -10.01
CA ARG A 107 -6.42 12.03 -10.95
C ARG A 107 -7.00 13.22 -10.18
N ALA A 108 -6.28 14.34 -10.14
CA ALA A 108 -6.86 15.62 -9.73
C ALA A 108 -7.42 16.34 -10.97
N PRO A 109 -8.37 17.29 -10.84
CA PRO A 109 -8.78 18.13 -11.95
C PRO A 109 -7.54 18.75 -12.64
N GLY A 110 -7.41 18.54 -13.95
CA GLY A 110 -6.25 18.98 -14.74
C GLY A 110 -5.00 18.09 -14.67
N ILE A 111 -4.94 17.09 -13.78
CA ILE A 111 -3.81 16.16 -13.64
C ILE A 111 -4.22 14.75 -14.06
N ARG A 112 -3.82 14.34 -15.27
CA ARG A 112 -4.04 12.99 -15.81
C ARG A 112 -2.94 12.00 -15.38
N ARG A 113 -2.66 11.88 -14.07
CA ARG A 113 -1.69 10.88 -13.55
C ARG A 113 -2.41 9.80 -12.74
N GLY A 114 -2.56 8.62 -13.35
CA GLY A 114 -3.14 7.42 -12.74
C GLY A 114 -2.10 6.39 -12.27
N LEU A 115 -2.56 5.18 -11.96
CA LEU A 115 -1.75 4.05 -11.48
C LEU A 115 -0.52 3.79 -12.36
N ARG A 116 -0.72 3.60 -13.67
CA ARG A 116 0.37 3.41 -14.64
C ARG A 116 1.47 4.46 -14.54
N ALA A 117 1.10 5.74 -14.53
CA ALA A 117 2.05 6.84 -14.47
C ALA A 117 2.84 6.83 -13.15
N ARG A 118 2.16 6.57 -12.02
CA ARG A 118 2.80 6.49 -10.71
C ARG A 118 3.75 5.29 -10.61
N LEU A 119 3.36 4.12 -11.08
CA LEU A 119 4.21 2.93 -11.06
C LEU A 119 5.42 3.09 -11.98
N ARG A 120 5.26 3.76 -13.13
CA ARG A 120 6.37 4.14 -14.02
C ARG A 120 7.39 5.05 -13.31
N GLU A 121 6.92 6.09 -12.64
CA GLU A 121 7.78 6.97 -11.84
C GLU A 121 8.53 6.18 -10.75
N TYR A 122 7.83 5.26 -10.08
CA TYR A 122 8.38 4.49 -8.98
C TYR A 122 9.45 3.49 -9.45
N ALA A 123 9.17 2.73 -10.51
CA ALA A 123 10.13 1.81 -11.12
C ALA A 123 11.36 2.57 -11.65
N ALA A 124 11.14 3.69 -12.34
CA ALA A 124 12.23 4.53 -12.84
C ALA A 124 13.09 5.12 -11.72
N PHE A 125 12.47 5.54 -10.62
CA PHE A 125 13.18 5.96 -9.42
C PHE A 125 14.01 4.81 -8.81
N GLY A 126 13.44 3.61 -8.69
CA GLY A 126 14.15 2.42 -8.22
C GLY A 126 15.35 2.01 -9.09
N SER A 127 15.28 2.28 -10.40
CA SER A 127 16.36 2.03 -11.36
C SER A 127 17.41 3.14 -11.40
N GLY A 128 17.51 4.00 -10.38
CA GLY A 128 18.51 5.06 -10.29
C GLY A 128 18.20 6.36 -11.03
N LYS A 129 17.03 6.50 -11.70
CA LYS A 129 16.72 7.74 -12.42
C LYS A 129 16.37 8.86 -11.45
N ALA A 130 16.93 10.05 -11.69
CA ALA A 130 16.68 11.26 -10.91
C ALA A 130 15.25 11.81 -11.13
N ILE A 131 14.26 11.17 -10.49
CA ILE A 131 12.85 11.53 -10.53
C ILE A 131 12.40 12.00 -9.16
N ALA A 132 11.54 13.01 -9.12
CA ALA A 132 10.88 13.49 -7.91
C ALA A 132 9.91 12.43 -7.33
N HIS A 133 10.47 11.40 -6.71
CA HIS A 133 9.77 10.33 -6.02
C HIS A 133 10.44 10.10 -4.67
N ARG A 134 9.66 9.78 -3.63
CA ARG A 134 10.24 9.60 -2.28
C ARG A 134 9.45 8.67 -1.37
N GLY A 135 8.13 8.62 -1.55
CA GLY A 135 7.29 7.64 -0.85
C GLY A 135 7.77 6.23 -1.15
N GLY A 136 7.72 5.34 -0.16
CA GLY A 136 8.04 3.94 -0.37
C GLY A 136 9.51 3.58 -0.62
N ARG A 137 10.43 4.56 -0.75
CA ARG A 137 11.82 4.27 -1.15
C ARG A 137 12.60 3.29 -0.28
N ALA A 138 12.12 2.98 0.94
CA ALA A 138 12.72 1.95 1.78
C ALA A 138 12.67 0.56 1.13
N ILE A 139 11.71 0.27 0.25
CA ILE A 139 11.68 -1.02 -0.46
C ILE A 139 12.94 -1.26 -1.29
N TRP A 140 13.61 -0.19 -1.76
CA TRP A 140 14.83 -0.30 -2.54
C TRP A 140 16.07 -0.59 -1.69
N HIS A 141 15.92 -0.73 -0.37
CA HIS A 141 16.94 -1.32 0.47
C HIS A 141 16.78 -2.84 0.60
N LEU A 142 15.68 -3.44 0.18
CA LEU A 142 15.56 -4.89 0.21
C LEU A 142 16.50 -5.49 -0.84
N ASP A 143 17.39 -6.40 -0.43
CA ASP A 143 18.32 -7.07 -1.33
C ASP A 143 17.59 -7.89 -2.42
N ASP A 144 16.38 -8.34 -2.10
CA ASP A 144 15.45 -9.04 -2.98
C ASP A 144 14.39 -8.13 -3.60
N ALA A 145 14.62 -6.82 -3.70
CA ALA A 145 13.67 -5.86 -4.28
C ALA A 145 13.18 -6.25 -5.69
N ALA A 146 14.00 -6.98 -6.47
CA ALA A 146 13.63 -7.49 -7.80
C ALA A 146 12.51 -8.55 -7.77
N GLN A 147 12.26 -9.19 -6.62
CA GLN A 147 11.22 -10.21 -6.41
C GLN A 147 9.91 -9.63 -5.86
N LEU A 148 9.87 -8.31 -5.58
CA LEU A 148 8.69 -7.65 -5.09
C LEU A 148 7.57 -7.69 -6.14
N LEU A 149 6.38 -8.02 -5.68
CA LEU A 149 5.17 -8.04 -6.50
C LEU A 149 4.38 -6.77 -6.27
N VAL A 150 3.98 -6.12 -7.35
CA VAL A 150 3.08 -4.98 -7.34
C VAL A 150 1.69 -5.47 -7.68
N ALA A 151 0.72 -5.10 -6.87
CA ALA A 151 -0.69 -5.30 -7.16
C ALA A 151 -1.45 -3.98 -7.04
N TRP A 152 -2.51 -3.81 -7.82
CA TRP A 152 -3.30 -2.57 -7.85
C TRP A 152 -4.78 -2.86 -7.85
N ARG A 153 -5.56 -1.85 -7.47
CA ARG A 153 -7.01 -1.85 -7.55
C ARG A 153 -7.48 -0.46 -7.97
N GLU A 154 -8.36 -0.41 -8.97
CA GLU A 154 -8.98 0.84 -9.38
C GLU A 154 -9.92 1.36 -8.29
N THR A 155 -9.86 2.67 -8.05
CA THR A 155 -10.76 3.34 -7.12
C THR A 155 -12.08 3.64 -7.83
N ALA A 156 -13.19 3.28 -7.20
CA ALA A 156 -14.52 3.58 -7.74
C ALA A 156 -14.71 5.10 -7.94
N PRO A 157 -15.47 5.56 -8.96
CA PRO A 157 -15.59 6.97 -9.30
C PRO A 157 -16.05 7.90 -8.16
N ALA A 158 -16.86 7.39 -7.23
CA ALA A 158 -17.37 8.15 -6.08
C ALA A 158 -16.38 8.25 -4.90
N ARG A 159 -15.24 7.55 -4.97
CA ARG A 159 -14.23 7.48 -3.91
C ARG A 159 -12.95 8.16 -4.35
N ARG A 160 -12.13 8.57 -3.38
CA ARG A 160 -10.79 9.10 -3.64
C ARG A 160 -9.78 8.03 -3.25
N ALA A 161 -8.77 7.83 -4.10
CA ALA A 161 -7.67 6.91 -3.79
C ALA A 161 -6.90 7.32 -2.51
N SER A 162 -7.00 8.58 -2.09
CA SER A 162 -6.48 9.03 -0.80
C SER A 162 -7.19 8.45 0.40
N ASP A 163 -8.48 8.23 0.28
CA ASP A 163 -9.33 7.80 1.38
C ASP A 163 -9.19 6.28 1.51
N GLU A 164 -9.17 5.56 0.39
CA GLU A 164 -8.83 4.13 0.37
C GLU A 164 -7.42 3.82 0.89
N GLU A 165 -6.39 4.57 0.50
CA GLU A 165 -5.04 4.41 1.09
C GLU A 165 -5.06 4.66 2.60
N CYS A 166 -5.82 5.66 3.05
CA CYS A 166 -5.93 6.01 4.46
C CYS A 166 -6.57 4.86 5.26
N GLU A 167 -7.63 4.26 4.71
CA GLU A 167 -8.28 3.06 5.26
C GLU A 167 -7.29 1.89 5.34
N MET A 168 -6.61 1.57 4.24
CA MET A 168 -5.60 0.49 4.19
C MET A 168 -4.49 0.63 5.23
N LEU A 169 -3.96 1.84 5.38
CA LEU A 169 -2.90 2.10 6.36
C LEU A 169 -3.43 1.99 7.79
N SER A 170 -4.69 2.40 8.02
CA SER A 170 -5.32 2.27 9.34
C SER A 170 -5.57 0.80 9.70
N ASP A 171 -6.03 0.01 8.74
CA ASP A 171 -6.24 -1.43 8.92
C ASP A 171 -4.90 -2.14 9.15
N SER A 172 -3.87 -1.84 8.37
CA SER A 172 -2.51 -2.38 8.60
C SER A 172 -2.03 -2.08 10.02
N MET A 173 -2.23 -0.85 10.52
CA MET A 173 -1.86 -0.49 11.88
C MET A 173 -2.64 -1.28 12.92
N ALA A 174 -3.95 -1.50 12.72
CA ALA A 174 -4.76 -2.29 13.63
C ALA A 174 -4.28 -3.76 13.74
N HIS A 175 -3.75 -4.32 12.65
CA HIS A 175 -3.26 -5.71 12.60
C HIS A 175 -1.82 -5.87 13.07
N HIS A 176 -1.01 -4.80 13.03
CA HIS A 176 0.42 -4.84 13.31
C HIS A 176 0.84 -3.94 14.48
N GLU A 177 0.06 -3.96 15.57
CA GLU A 177 0.39 -3.26 16.83
C GLU A 177 0.68 -1.76 16.64
N GLY A 178 -0.09 -1.11 15.77
CA GLY A 178 0.05 0.30 15.44
C GLY A 178 1.14 0.62 14.40
N ARG A 179 1.81 -0.39 13.84
CA ARG A 179 2.89 -0.20 12.85
C ARG A 179 2.37 -0.11 11.43
N LEU A 180 3.02 0.71 10.62
CA LEU A 180 2.75 0.86 9.20
C LEU A 180 3.47 -0.23 8.39
N PRO A 181 3.05 -0.50 7.13
CA PRO A 181 3.87 -1.29 6.22
C PRO A 181 5.27 -0.71 6.14
N PHE A 182 6.28 -1.58 6.05
CA PHE A 182 7.70 -1.24 6.17
C PHE A 182 8.14 0.08 5.51
N ALA A 183 7.67 0.35 4.29
CA ALA A 183 8.10 1.53 3.53
C ALA A 183 7.14 2.75 3.63
N ASN A 184 6.07 2.65 4.42
CA ASN A 184 5.16 3.75 4.73
C ASN A 184 5.65 4.52 5.97
N MET A 185 6.44 5.57 5.75
CA MET A 185 7.08 6.35 6.83
C MET A 185 6.21 7.49 7.38
N ARG A 186 4.99 7.65 6.85
CA ARG A 186 4.00 8.63 7.29
C ARG A 186 2.66 7.91 7.35
N GLY A 187 2.00 8.02 8.50
CA GLY A 187 0.70 7.40 8.71
C GLY A 187 -0.43 8.05 7.93
N PRO A 188 -1.65 7.49 8.07
CA PRO A 188 -2.85 8.00 7.42
C PRO A 188 -3.04 9.49 7.75
N SER A 189 -3.17 10.30 6.70
CA SER A 189 -3.34 11.74 6.86
C SER A 189 -4.79 12.04 7.18
N ARG A 190 -5.09 12.44 8.42
CA ARG A 190 -6.41 12.98 8.80
C ARG A 190 -6.61 14.37 8.17
N ARG A 191 -6.92 14.45 6.87
CA ARG A 191 -7.49 15.68 6.29
C ARG A 191 -9.01 15.55 6.28
N GLY A 192 -9.66 16.35 7.11
CA GLY A 192 -11.10 16.63 7.04
C GLY A 192 -11.98 15.83 8.01
N ARG A 193 -11.82 16.05 9.31
CA ARG A 193 -13.01 16.12 10.19
C ARG A 193 -13.36 17.60 10.23
N LEU A 194 -14.41 18.03 9.54
CA LEU A 194 -15.09 19.25 9.99
C LEU A 194 -15.61 18.92 11.39
N PRO A 195 -15.35 19.75 12.42
CA PRO A 195 -16.02 19.56 13.70
C PRO A 195 -17.52 19.68 13.47
N ASP A 196 -18.27 18.80 14.13
CA ASP A 196 -19.74 18.88 14.22
C ASP A 196 -20.20 20.25 14.78
#